data_AF-A0A961UER1-F1
#
_entry.id   AF-A0A961UER1-F1
#
_cell.length_a   1.000
_cell.length_b   1.000
_cell.length_c   1.000
_cell.angle_alpha   90.00
_cell.angle_beta   90.00
_cell.angle_gamma   90.00
#
_symmetry.space_group_name_H-M   'P 1'
#
loop_
_entity.id
_entity.type
_entity.pdbx_description
1 polymer ?
#
loop_
_entity_poly.entity_id
_entity_poly.type
_entity_poly.pdbx_seq_one_letter_code
_entity_poly.pdbx_strand_id
1 'polypeptide(L)' 'MPRRAAKRPITAERVEQALDTLAEIMAAAGASANLMVPVWKRLEAEHSRLRDEEDVVAAALARVRQLTDRREARSA' A
#
# COMPACT_ATOMS: atom_id res chain seq x y z
N MET A 1 -3.92 -32.60 0.15
CA MET A 1 -4.66 -31.34 -0.08
C MET A 1 -3.68 -30.19 0.09
N PRO A 2 -3.30 -29.42 -0.94
CA PRO A 2 -2.42 -28.28 -0.73
C PRO A 2 -3.17 -27.24 0.12
N ARG A 3 -2.56 -26.80 1.24
CA ARG A 3 -3.07 -25.68 2.06
C ARG A 3 -3.28 -24.49 1.12
N ARG A 4 -4.51 -23.98 1.01
CA ARG A 4 -4.80 -22.68 0.38
C ARG A 4 -3.81 -21.68 0.97
N ALA A 5 -2.87 -21.20 0.15
CA ALA A 5 -1.98 -20.13 0.57
C ALA A 5 -2.89 -18.97 1.02
N ALA A 6 -2.75 -18.54 2.28
CA ALA A 6 -3.46 -17.35 2.75
C ALA A 6 -3.16 -16.24 1.74
N LYS A 7 -4.21 -15.63 1.17
CA LYS A 7 -4.05 -14.54 0.21
C LYS A 7 -3.19 -13.49 0.90
N ARG A 8 -1.99 -13.24 0.37
CA ARG A 8 -1.12 -12.19 0.90
C ARG A 8 -1.90 -10.87 0.83
N PRO A 9 -1.90 -10.04 1.88
CA PRO A 9 -2.57 -8.75 1.85
C PRO A 9 -2.04 -7.89 0.69
N ILE A 10 -2.93 -7.11 0.08
CA ILE A 10 -2.55 -6.04 -0.84
C ILE A 10 -2.22 -4.82 0.02
N THR A 11 -0.97 -4.36 -0.04
CA THR A 11 -0.44 -3.19 0.68
C THR A 11 -0.06 -2.11 -0.32
N ALA A 12 0.11 -0.87 0.13
CA ALA A 12 0.57 0.23 -0.74
C ALA A 12 1.86 -0.16 -1.48
N GLU A 13 2.85 -0.69 -0.75
CA GLU A 13 4.12 -1.16 -1.31
C GLU A 13 3.95 -2.20 -2.44
N ARG A 14 2.99 -3.13 -2.31
CA ARG A 14 2.76 -4.12 -3.37
C ARG A 14 2.10 -3.52 -4.61
N VAL A 15 1.26 -2.51 -4.43
CA VAL A 15 0.65 -1.79 -5.54
C VAL A 15 1.70 -0.92 -6.24
N GLU A 16 2.63 -0.32 -5.50
CA GLU A 16 3.80 0.38 -6.05
C GLU A 16 4.66 -0.54 -6.91
N GLN A 17 5.02 -1.73 -6.40
CA GLN A 17 5.76 -2.74 -7.20
C GLN A 17 4.99 -3.17 -8.46
N ALA A 18 3.66 -3.23 -8.40
CA ALA A 18 2.83 -3.54 -9.56
C ALA A 18 2.81 -2.38 -10.59
N LEU A 19 2.86 -1.14 -10.12
CA LEU A 19 3.03 0.05 -10.97
C LEU A 19 4.39 0.02 -11.66
N ASP A 20 5.48 -0.27 -10.94
CA ASP A 20 6.83 -0.40 -11.52
C ASP A 20 6.85 -1.48 -12.62
N THR A 21 6.29 -2.65 -12.33
CA THR A 21 6.17 -3.73 -13.32
C THR A 21 5.34 -3.30 -14.54
N LEU A 22 4.23 -2.57 -14.32
CA LEU A 22 3.39 -2.09 -15.41
C LEU A 22 4.11 -1.01 -16.25
N ALA A 23 4.94 -0.16 -15.64
CA ALA A 23 5.75 0.81 -16.33
C ALA A 23 6.75 0.14 -17.28
N GLU A 24 7.43 -0.92 -16.83
CA GLU A 24 8.32 -1.73 -17.67
C GLU A 24 7.57 -2.34 -18.87
N ILE A 25 6.38 -2.89 -18.64
CA ILE A 25 5.52 -3.44 -19.69
C ILE A 25 5.10 -2.35 -20.69
N MET A 26 4.69 -1.17 -20.19
CA MET A 26 4.29 -0.05 -21.03
C MET A 26 5.45 0.47 -21.88
N ALA A 27 6.66 0.56 -21.31
CA ALA A 27 7.86 0.94 -22.04
C ALA A 27 8.17 -0.03 -23.18
N ALA A 28 8.03 -1.34 -22.94
CA ALA A 28 8.22 -2.37 -23.96
C ALA A 28 7.11 -2.39 -25.04
N ALA A 29 5.88 -2.00 -24.69
CA ALA A 29 4.74 -2.02 -25.60
C ALA A 29 4.75 -0.87 -26.65
N GLY A 30 5.54 0.18 -26.43
CA GLY A 30 5.68 1.29 -27.37
C GLY A 30 4.34 1.95 -27.72
N ALA A 31 3.97 1.96 -29.01
CA ALA A 31 2.73 2.58 -29.49
C ALA A 31 1.44 1.99 -28.87
N SER A 32 1.50 0.76 -28.37
CA SER A 32 0.35 0.09 -27.73
C SER A 32 0.21 0.40 -26.24
N ALA A 33 1.15 1.13 -25.62
CA ALA A 33 1.14 1.44 -24.18
C ALA A 33 -0.15 2.13 -23.71
N ASN A 34 -0.81 2.87 -24.59
CA ASN A 34 -2.09 3.53 -24.32
C ASN A 34 -3.19 2.56 -23.85
N LEU A 35 -3.12 1.28 -24.23
CA LEU A 35 -4.08 0.24 -23.80
C LEU A 35 -3.96 -0.11 -22.31
N MET A 36 -2.81 0.17 -21.68
CA MET A 36 -2.55 -0.11 -20.26
C MET A 36 -2.95 1.05 -19.34
N VAL A 37 -3.19 2.25 -19.90
CA VAL A 37 -3.53 3.46 -19.13
C VAL A 37 -4.71 3.26 -18.16
N PRO A 38 -5.80 2.54 -18.51
CA PRO A 38 -6.89 2.31 -17.56
C PRO A 38 -6.45 1.49 -16.32
N VAL A 39 -5.55 0.53 -16.51
CA VAL A 39 -5.01 -0.29 -15.42
C VAL A 39 -4.08 0.54 -14.55
N TRP A 40 -3.20 1.33 -15.17
CA TRP A 40 -2.31 2.27 -14.49
C TRP A 40 -3.08 3.18 -13.53
N LYS A 41 -4.09 3.89 -14.04
CA LYS A 41 -4.91 4.81 -13.24
C LYS A 41 -5.60 4.13 -12.06
N ARG A 42 -6.05 2.89 -12.26
CA ARG A 42 -6.69 2.12 -11.18
C ARG A 42 -5.69 1.74 -10.08
N LEU A 43 -4.47 1.36 -10.46
CA LEU A 43 -3.41 1.06 -9.50
C LEU A 43 -2.96 2.31 -8.76
N GLU A 44 -2.81 3.46 -9.42
CA GLU A 44 -2.49 4.74 -8.75
C GLU A 44 -3.56 5.13 -7.71
N ALA A 45 -4.85 5.02 -8.07
CA ALA A 45 -5.94 5.31 -7.15
C ALA A 45 -5.94 4.39 -5.93
N GLU A 46 -5.70 3.10 -6.15
CA GLU A 46 -5.61 2.11 -5.07
C GLU A 46 -4.37 2.33 -4.20
N HIS A 47 -3.24 2.68 -4.81
CA HIS A 47 -2.00 3.00 -4.12
C HIS A 47 -2.21 4.16 -3.15
N SER A 48 -2.81 5.26 -3.63
CA SER A 48 -3.14 6.41 -2.79
C SER A 48 -4.07 6.01 -1.63
N ARG A 49 -5.14 5.28 -1.92
CA ARG A 49 -6.11 4.83 -0.89
C ARG A 49 -5.43 4.00 0.19
N LEU A 50 -4.61 3.01 -0.19
CA LEU A 50 -3.92 2.15 0.76
C LEU A 50 -2.88 2.92 1.58
N ARG A 51 -2.16 3.85 0.96
CA ARG A 51 -1.18 4.69 1.66
C ARG A 51 -1.85 5.54 2.73
N ASP A 52 -2.97 6.18 2.38
CA ASP A 52 -3.75 6.98 3.33
C ASP A 52 -4.25 6.12 4.50
N GLU A 53 -4.75 4.92 4.23
CA GLU A 53 -5.21 3.98 5.26
C GLU A 53 -4.07 3.53 6.19
N GLU A 54 -2.92 3.17 5.62
CA GLU A 54 -1.72 2.77 6.35
C GLU A 54 -1.22 3.92 7.25
N ASP A 55 -1.17 5.15 6.73
CA ASP A 55 -0.74 6.34 7.46
C ASP A 55 -1.69 6.67 8.62
N VAL A 56 -3.01 6.57 8.42
CA VAL A 56 -4.01 6.77 9.47
C VAL A 56 -3.84 5.75 10.59
N VAL A 57 -3.67 4.47 10.25
CA VAL A 57 -3.46 3.42 11.25
C VAL A 57 -2.14 3.64 12.00
N ALA A 58 -1.05 3.97 11.29
CA ALA A 58 0.24 4.26 11.90
C ALA A 58 0.14 5.43 12.90
N ALA A 59 -0.54 6.52 12.51
CA ALA A 59 -0.75 7.68 13.38
C ALA A 59 -1.58 7.33 14.62
N ALA A 60 -2.65 6.54 14.47
CA ALA A 60 -3.47 6.09 15.60
C ALA A 60 -2.66 5.26 16.61
N LEU A 61 -1.85 4.31 16.11
CA LEU A 61 -0.98 3.49 16.94
C LEU A 61 0.10 4.32 17.66
N ALA A 62 0.72 5.27 16.96
CA ALA A 62 1.68 6.20 17.56
C ALA A 62 1.05 7.02 18.70
N ARG A 63 -0.20 7.46 18.53
CA ARG A 63 -0.94 8.21 19.55
C ARG A 63 -1.22 7.37 20.80
N VAL A 64 -1.56 6.09 20.62
CA VAL A 64 -1.74 5.14 21.74
C VAL A 64 -0.43 4.96 22.50
N ARG A 65 0.69 4.77 21.80
CA ARG A 65 2.01 4.65 22.43
C ARG A 65 2.34 5.88 23.28
N GLN A 66 2.17 7.08 22.74
CA GLN A 66 2.38 8.34 23.47
C GLN A 66 1.45 8.51 24.68
N LEU A 67 0.23 7.95 24.63
CA LEU A 67 -0.69 7.96 25.77
C LEU A 67 -0.19 7.04 26.88
N THR A 68 0.31 5.85 26.54
CA THR A 68 0.89 4.89 27.48
C THR A 68 2.12 5.47 28.16
N ASP A 69 3.09 5.98 27.39
CA ASP A 69 4.33 6.56 27.91
C ASP A 69 4.04 7.70 28.92
N ARG A 70 3.05 8.56 28.62
CA ARG A 70 2.62 9.63 29.53
C ARG A 70 1.95 9.14 30.81
N ARG A 71 1.23 8.01 30.75
CA ARG A 71 0.60 7.41 31.93
C ARG A 71 1.65 6.79 32.84
N GLU A 72 2.61 6.10 32.27
CA GLU A 72 3.73 5.50 33.01
C GLU A 72 4.56 6.58 33.70
N ALA A 73 4.89 7.67 33.00
CA ALA A 73 5.62 8.81 33.59
C ALA A 73 4.87 9.55 34.70
N ARG A 74 3.53 9.42 34.80
CA ARG A 74 2.72 10.05 35.85
C ARG A 74 2.62 9.17 37.11
N SER A 75 2.81 7.87 36.96
CA SER A 75 2.66 6.88 38.03
C SER A 75 3.99 6.47 38.67
N ALA A 76 5.11 7.05 38.23
CA ALA A 76 6.46 6.88 38.76
C ALA A 76 6.86 8.09 39.62
#